data_AF-A0AAD5S1W2-F1
#
_entry.id   AF-A0AAD5S1W2-F1
#
_cell.length_a   1.000
_cell.length_b   1.000
_cell.length_c   1.000
_cell.angle_alpha   90.00
_cell.angle_beta   90.00
_cell.angle_gamma   90.00
#
_symmetry.space_group_name_H-M   'P 1'
#
loop_
_entity.id
_entity.type
_entity.pdbx_description
1 polymer ?
#
loop_
_entity_poly.entity_id
_entity_poly.type
_entity_poly.pdbx_seq_one_letter_code
_entity_poly.pdbx_strand_id
1 'polypeptide(L)'
;MPSLTYQQIADRRELFFHLPQPLTLTIPEWEAVWPALSNVWSSSAGARKDNDGRLRSQYCSCFFQKRAERKPARSKSAAAQENPTADGEQPSADQTPPSQPSAFADAPTQPAPQPTFSTPTTKRKRETHTHPIRDNNPCQLRIRVDFDYAVGLVHVRRTTDHMHTHTIQDVDEIKRSDLVRTVMDKEVAKKGKKSYIEIHDAVMEIFGDAAERLGAGFISAKDVQNTKRMKAKAGVPDEDEDEDDGGGNDVNLNDVRT
;
A
#
# COMPACT_ATOMS: atom_id res chain seq x y z
N MET A 1 20.16 24.25 -9.03
CA MET A 1 20.59 22.83 -8.93
C MET A 1 19.86 22.06 -10.01
N PRO A 2 20.53 21.31 -10.89
CA PRO A 2 19.82 20.49 -11.86
C PRO A 2 19.02 19.42 -11.12
N SER A 3 17.71 19.36 -11.39
CA SER A 3 16.84 18.27 -10.96
C SER A 3 17.36 16.96 -11.57
N LEU A 4 17.43 15.89 -10.78
CA LEU A 4 17.78 14.56 -11.29
C LEU A 4 16.83 14.17 -12.43
N THR A 5 17.38 13.59 -13.49
CA THR A 5 16.58 13.01 -14.58
C THR A 5 15.89 11.73 -14.11
N TYR A 6 14.83 11.29 -14.80
CA TYR A 6 14.16 10.04 -14.44
C TYR A 6 15.07 8.81 -14.56
N GLN A 7 16.02 8.83 -15.49
CA GLN A 7 17.04 7.78 -15.60
C GLN A 7 17.92 7.73 -14.34
N GLN A 8 18.40 8.90 -13.87
CA GLN A 8 19.19 8.98 -12.64
C GLN A 8 18.37 8.54 -11.42
N ILE A 9 17.08 8.89 -11.38
CA ILE A 9 16.17 8.45 -10.30
C ILE A 9 16.02 6.92 -10.35
N ALA A 10 15.84 6.31 -11.52
CA ALA A 10 15.74 4.87 -11.69
C ALA A 10 17.04 4.15 -11.25
N ASP A 11 18.21 4.67 -11.64
CA ASP A 11 19.50 4.12 -11.22
C ASP A 11 19.68 4.20 -9.70
N ARG A 12 19.35 5.35 -9.10
CA ARG A 12 19.37 5.51 -7.65
C ARG A 12 18.39 4.56 -6.97
N ARG A 13 17.20 4.36 -7.53
CA ARG A 13 16.17 3.47 -6.99
C ARG A 13 16.67 2.04 -6.86
N GLU A 14 17.32 1.51 -7.89
CA GLU A 14 17.93 0.17 -7.86
C GLU A 14 19.10 0.09 -6.89
N LEU A 15 19.93 1.13 -6.80
CA LEU A 15 21.01 1.20 -5.83
C LEU A 15 20.47 1.16 -4.39
N PHE A 16 19.37 1.84 -4.11
CA PHE A 16 18.72 1.84 -2.79
C PHE A 16 18.06 0.51 -2.44
N PHE A 17 17.53 -0.20 -3.43
CA PHE A 17 16.97 -1.54 -3.22
C PHE A 17 18.09 -2.50 -2.79
N HIS A 18 19.19 -2.54 -3.53
CA HIS A 18 20.29 -3.46 -3.23
C HIS A 18 21.23 -3.00 -2.13
N LEU A 19 21.28 -1.70 -1.83
CA LEU A 19 22.13 -0.99 -0.87
C LEU A 19 23.38 -1.80 -0.44
N PRO A 20 24.30 -2.11 -1.36
CA PRO A 20 25.44 -2.99 -1.07
C PRO A 20 26.42 -2.34 -0.09
N GLN A 21 26.45 -1.01 -0.06
CA GLN A 21 27.27 -0.20 0.83
C GLN A 21 26.45 0.98 1.36
N PRO A 22 26.83 1.58 2.50
CA PRO A 22 26.24 2.82 2.95
C PRO A 22 26.32 3.91 1.88
N LEU A 23 25.19 4.58 1.63
CA LEU A 23 25.08 5.62 0.63
C LEU A 23 24.95 6.97 1.33
N THR A 24 25.65 7.97 0.80
CA THR A 24 25.50 9.37 1.22
C THR A 24 24.98 10.17 0.03
N LEU A 25 23.93 10.95 0.25
CA LEU A 25 23.34 11.85 -0.74
C LEU A 25 23.18 13.25 -0.13
N THR A 26 23.00 14.24 -0.99
CA THR A 26 22.50 15.54 -0.55
C THR A 26 21.00 15.47 -0.23
N ILE A 27 20.50 16.39 0.59
CA ILE A 27 19.06 16.49 0.89
C ILE A 27 18.20 16.65 -0.38
N PRO A 28 18.54 17.54 -1.34
CA PRO A 28 17.74 17.67 -2.57
C PRO A 28 17.71 16.39 -3.41
N GLU A 29 18.82 15.65 -3.49
CA GLU A 29 18.84 14.35 -4.17
C GLU A 29 17.95 13.33 -3.46
N TRP A 30 17.97 13.30 -2.12
CA TRP A 30 17.10 12.44 -1.34
C TRP A 30 15.62 12.76 -1.59
N GLU A 31 15.24 14.04 -1.58
CA GLU A 31 13.85 14.47 -1.84
C GLU A 31 13.38 14.12 -3.26
N ALA A 32 14.28 14.16 -4.24
CA ALA A 32 13.98 13.77 -5.61
C ALA A 32 13.81 12.24 -5.77
N VAL A 33 14.62 11.44 -5.06
CA VAL A 33 14.62 9.97 -5.20
C VAL A 33 13.56 9.29 -4.32
N TRP A 34 13.27 9.83 -3.13
CA TRP A 34 12.38 9.21 -2.16
C TRP A 34 10.97 8.88 -2.70
N PRO A 35 10.31 9.73 -3.51
CA PRO A 35 9.03 9.39 -4.11
C PRO A 35 9.04 8.13 -4.98
N ALA A 36 10.18 7.79 -5.61
CA ALA A 36 10.36 6.55 -6.38
C ALA A 36 10.58 5.31 -5.49
N LEU A 37 10.90 5.51 -4.22
CA LEU A 37 11.22 4.48 -3.23
C LEU A 37 10.09 4.22 -2.23
N SER A 38 9.07 5.08 -2.18
CA SER A 38 8.01 5.04 -1.16
C SER A 38 7.11 3.81 -1.25
N ASN A 39 7.13 3.08 -2.37
CA ASN A 39 6.50 1.77 -2.48
C ASN A 39 7.35 0.64 -1.90
N VAL A 40 8.68 0.72 -2.02
CA VAL A 40 9.62 -0.28 -1.50
C VAL A 40 9.79 -0.14 0.02
N TRP A 41 9.93 1.08 0.51
CA TRP A 41 10.29 1.35 1.90
C TRP A 41 9.12 1.98 2.66
N SER A 42 8.88 1.46 3.86
CA SER A 42 7.92 2.03 4.80
C SER A 42 8.66 2.55 6.03
N SER A 43 8.47 3.83 6.35
CA SER A 43 9.03 4.43 7.57
C SER A 43 8.39 3.83 8.82
N SER A 44 9.22 3.61 9.84
CA SER A 44 8.80 3.09 11.14
C SER A 44 8.20 4.20 11.99
N ALA A 45 7.22 3.85 12.82
CA ALA A 45 6.78 4.74 13.89
C ALA A 45 7.92 4.87 14.91
N GLY A 46 8.38 6.09 15.19
CA GLY A 46 9.54 6.35 16.08
C GLY A 46 10.69 7.08 15.41
N ALA A 47 10.44 7.81 14.32
CA ALA A 47 11.45 8.68 13.76
C ALA A 47 11.84 9.77 14.76
N ARG A 48 13.16 9.96 14.94
CA ARG A 48 13.70 10.97 15.85
C ARG A 48 13.69 12.31 15.15
N LYS A 49 13.31 13.34 15.90
CA LYS A 49 13.37 14.72 15.44
C LYS A 49 14.46 15.47 16.20
N ASP A 50 14.99 16.52 15.58
CA ASP A 50 15.81 17.51 16.27
C ASP A 50 14.93 18.51 17.04
N ASN A 51 15.56 19.51 17.66
CA ASN A 51 14.88 20.54 18.45
C ASN A 51 13.95 21.41 17.60
N ASP A 52 14.23 21.54 16.29
CA ASP A 52 13.42 22.29 15.33
C ASP A 52 12.27 21.45 14.75
N GLY A 53 12.10 20.21 15.24
CA GLY A 53 11.06 19.29 14.79
C GLY A 53 11.35 18.64 13.43
N ARG A 54 12.53 18.85 12.86
CA ARG A 54 12.97 18.22 11.59
C ARG A 54 13.43 16.80 11.84
N LEU A 55 13.34 15.98 10.80
CA LEU A 55 13.60 14.54 10.91
C LEU A 55 15.09 14.27 11.04
N ARG A 56 15.58 13.89 12.22
CA ARG A 56 17.00 13.58 12.43
C ARG A 56 17.37 12.17 11.99
N SER A 57 16.52 11.19 12.27
CA SER A 57 16.77 9.80 11.87
C SER A 57 15.49 8.98 11.81
N GLN A 58 15.38 8.10 10.83
CA GLN A 58 14.28 7.15 10.72
C GLN A 58 14.77 5.75 10.34
N TYR A 59 14.07 4.75 10.84
CA TYR A 59 14.21 3.37 10.35
C TYR A 59 13.16 3.13 9.27
N CYS A 60 13.55 2.49 8.18
CA CYS A 60 12.63 2.05 7.14
C CYS A 60 12.72 0.53 6.99
N SER A 61 11.56 -0.10 6.89
CA SER A 61 11.40 -1.52 6.62
C SER A 61 10.95 -1.73 5.18
N CYS A 62 11.41 -2.81 4.56
CA CYS A 62 10.85 -3.25 3.29
C CYS A 62 9.33 -3.46 3.37
N PHE A 63 8.59 -3.13 2.31
CA PHE A 63 7.16 -3.31 2.19
C PHE A 63 6.69 -4.75 2.44
N PHE A 64 7.47 -5.74 1.99
CA PHE A 64 7.21 -7.17 2.20
C PHE A 64 7.57 -7.66 3.61
N GLN A 65 8.10 -6.81 4.49
CA GLN A 65 8.29 -7.19 5.87
C GLN A 65 6.94 -7.50 6.52
N LYS A 66 6.80 -8.71 7.08
CA LYS A 66 5.63 -9.08 7.89
C LYS A 66 5.60 -8.11 9.07
N ARG A 67 4.59 -7.23 9.10
CA ARG A 67 4.27 -6.53 10.34
C ARG A 67 3.86 -7.62 11.30
N ALA A 68 4.65 -7.83 12.36
CA ALA A 68 4.21 -8.69 13.46
C ALA A 68 2.80 -8.27 13.80
N GLU A 69 1.87 -9.23 13.77
CA GLU A 69 0.47 -8.98 14.12
C GLU A 69 0.47 -8.18 15.41
N ARG A 70 -0.05 -6.96 15.36
CA ARG A 70 -0.22 -6.16 16.55
C ARG A 70 -1.18 -6.95 17.42
N LYS A 71 -0.65 -7.66 18.43
CA LYS A 71 -1.48 -8.28 19.46
C LYS A 71 -2.45 -7.18 19.92
N PRO A 72 -3.77 -7.39 19.85
CA PRO A 72 -4.71 -6.38 20.31
C PRO A 72 -4.32 -6.01 21.73
N ALA A 73 -4.25 -4.70 21.99
CA ALA A 73 -3.86 -4.17 23.28
C ALA A 73 -4.67 -4.89 24.36
N ARG A 74 -3.97 -5.65 25.23
CA ARG A 74 -4.57 -6.31 26.38
C ARG A 74 -5.17 -5.20 27.24
N SER A 75 -6.48 -5.03 27.18
CA SER A 75 -7.22 -4.10 28.01
C SER A 75 -6.87 -4.38 29.46
N LYS A 76 -6.29 -3.39 30.14
CA LYS A 76 -6.09 -3.40 31.58
C LYS A 76 -7.48 -3.31 32.23
N SER A 77 -8.03 -4.44 32.61
CA SER A 77 -9.12 -4.52 33.58
C SER A 77 -9.14 -5.91 34.19
N ALA A 78 -8.54 -5.99 35.39
CA ALA A 78 -8.72 -6.96 36.48
C ALA A 78 -7.36 -7.28 37.14
N ALA A 79 -6.94 -6.37 38.01
CA ALA A 79 -6.12 -6.71 39.16
C ALA A 79 -7.06 -6.75 40.38
N ALA A 80 -6.76 -7.65 41.33
CA ALA A 80 -7.45 -8.05 42.57
C ALA A 80 -8.09 -9.46 42.42
N GLN A 81 -7.71 -10.52 43.14
CA GLN A 81 -7.08 -10.72 44.46
C GLN A 81 -6.07 -11.89 44.38
N GLU A 82 -4.80 -11.80 44.84
CA GLU A 82 -4.28 -12.10 46.20
C GLU A 82 -4.61 -13.54 46.70
N ASN A 83 -3.75 -14.55 46.51
CA ASN A 83 -2.63 -15.05 47.36
C ASN A 83 -3.06 -16.23 48.30
N PRO A 84 -2.16 -16.97 49.01
CA PRO A 84 -1.36 -18.12 48.55
C PRO A 84 -1.44 -19.36 49.49
N THR A 85 -1.14 -20.59 49.03
CA THR A 85 -0.71 -21.67 49.97
C THR A 85 0.21 -22.70 49.30
N ALA A 86 1.15 -23.18 50.10
CA ALA A 86 2.30 -24.01 49.78
C ALA A 86 2.04 -25.53 49.80
N ASP A 87 3.13 -26.23 49.48
CA ASP A 87 3.51 -27.60 49.87
C ASP A 87 3.13 -28.78 48.95
N GLY A 88 4.14 -29.62 48.68
CA GLY A 88 3.98 -31.07 48.64
C GLY A 88 4.35 -31.80 47.35
N GLU A 89 5.53 -32.41 47.37
CA GLU A 89 5.89 -33.73 46.82
C GLU A 89 5.66 -34.14 45.33
N GLN A 90 6.79 -34.52 44.71
CA GLN A 90 7.00 -35.51 43.62
C GLN A 90 6.44 -36.93 43.95
N PRO A 91 6.50 -37.99 43.08
CA PRO A 91 6.83 -38.11 41.64
C PRO A 91 6.00 -39.16 40.83
N SER A 92 6.39 -39.36 39.55
CA SER A 92 6.56 -40.66 38.83
C SER A 92 5.46 -41.29 37.95
N ALA A 93 5.99 -41.80 36.81
CA ALA A 93 5.59 -42.91 35.92
C ALA A 93 4.34 -42.68 35.03
N ASP A 94 4.46 -42.62 33.70
CA ASP A 94 4.90 -43.65 32.72
C ASP A 94 3.78 -44.61 32.30
N GLN A 95 3.71 -44.81 30.98
CA GLN A 95 3.01 -45.84 30.21
C GLN A 95 1.59 -45.64 29.66
N THR A 96 1.55 -45.94 28.36
CA THR A 96 0.53 -45.82 27.31
C THR A 96 -0.33 -47.12 27.22
N PRO A 97 -1.10 -47.36 26.13
CA PRO A 97 -2.54 -47.56 26.07
C PRO A 97 -2.96 -49.06 26.04
N PRO A 98 -4.24 -49.43 25.77
CA PRO A 98 -4.57 -49.74 24.37
C PRO A 98 -6.03 -49.48 23.92
N SER A 99 -6.18 -49.59 22.61
CA SER A 99 -7.36 -49.49 21.75
C SER A 99 -8.46 -50.54 21.98
N GLN A 100 -9.71 -50.14 21.66
CA GLN A 100 -10.79 -50.79 20.88
C GLN A 100 -10.71 -52.31 20.55
N PRO A 101 -11.84 -53.06 20.35
CA PRO A 101 -12.85 -52.73 19.31
C PRO A 101 -14.31 -53.26 19.47
N SER A 102 -15.18 -52.72 18.58
CA SER A 102 -16.33 -53.29 17.82
C SER A 102 -17.38 -54.18 18.54
N ALA A 103 -18.68 -54.16 18.25
CA ALA A 103 -19.29 -54.21 16.91
C ALA A 103 -20.85 -54.26 16.96
N PHE A 104 -21.50 -54.03 15.80
CA PHE A 104 -22.81 -54.55 15.32
C PHE A 104 -24.10 -54.12 16.09
N ALA A 105 -25.27 -53.84 15.49
CA ALA A 105 -25.79 -53.96 14.13
C ALA A 105 -27.11 -53.14 13.95
N ASP A 106 -27.46 -52.99 12.67
CA ASP A 106 -28.80 -53.02 12.05
C ASP A 106 -29.79 -51.83 12.09
N ALA A 107 -30.36 -51.61 10.90
CA ALA A 107 -31.27 -50.56 10.47
C ALA A 107 -32.75 -50.89 10.77
N PRO A 108 -33.72 -49.97 10.53
CA PRO A 108 -34.32 -49.87 9.20
C PRO A 108 -34.85 -48.47 8.77
N THR A 109 -35.36 -48.46 7.55
CA THR A 109 -35.60 -47.38 6.57
C THR A 109 -36.92 -46.58 6.70
N GLN A 110 -36.83 -45.26 6.39
CA GLN A 110 -37.83 -44.30 5.80
C GLN A 110 -38.99 -43.71 6.64
N PRO A 111 -39.62 -42.56 6.24
CA PRO A 111 -39.56 -41.83 4.96
C PRO A 111 -39.32 -40.29 5.04
N ALA A 112 -39.19 -39.65 3.88
CA ALA A 112 -39.01 -38.21 3.69
C ALA A 112 -40.29 -37.37 3.95
N PRO A 113 -40.14 -36.10 4.33
CA PRO A 113 -41.02 -35.04 3.84
C PRO A 113 -40.29 -33.84 3.20
N GLN A 114 -41.01 -33.22 2.27
CA GLN A 114 -40.67 -32.13 1.34
C GLN A 114 -40.77 -30.71 1.98
N PRO A 115 -40.43 -29.62 1.24
CA PRO A 115 -39.64 -28.49 1.74
C PRO A 115 -40.45 -27.41 2.44
N THR A 116 -39.89 -26.87 3.53
CA THR A 116 -40.33 -25.59 4.11
C THR A 116 -39.41 -24.48 3.61
N PHE A 117 -39.98 -23.58 2.80
CA PHE A 117 -39.33 -22.31 2.45
C PHE A 117 -39.25 -21.45 3.71
N SER A 118 -38.08 -21.44 4.34
CA SER A 118 -37.70 -20.39 5.28
C SER A 118 -36.74 -19.46 4.55
N THR A 119 -37.10 -18.20 4.42
CA THR A 119 -36.23 -17.11 3.95
C THR A 119 -35.34 -16.67 5.11
N PRO A 120 -34.01 -16.91 5.08
CA PRO A 120 -33.09 -16.18 5.93
C PRO A 120 -32.70 -14.87 5.23
N THR A 121 -33.24 -13.76 5.71
CA THR A 121 -32.67 -12.42 5.57
C THR A 121 -31.36 -12.34 6.35
N THR A 122 -30.32 -13.02 5.87
CA THR A 122 -28.97 -12.80 6.37
C THR A 122 -28.32 -11.70 5.54
N LYS A 123 -28.11 -10.55 6.18
CA LYS A 123 -27.16 -9.53 5.73
C LYS A 123 -25.85 -10.26 5.43
N ARG A 124 -25.54 -10.46 4.15
CA ARG A 124 -24.27 -11.05 3.71
C ARG A 124 -23.17 -10.19 4.30
N LYS A 125 -22.54 -10.69 5.37
CA LYS A 125 -21.25 -10.22 5.85
C LYS A 125 -20.35 -10.27 4.62
N ARG A 126 -19.94 -9.10 4.14
CA ARG A 126 -19.01 -8.98 3.03
C ARG A 126 -17.73 -9.64 3.51
N GLU A 127 -17.56 -10.91 3.19
CA GLU A 127 -16.28 -11.60 3.32
C GLU A 127 -15.33 -10.82 2.43
N THR A 128 -14.52 -9.99 3.07
CA THR A 128 -13.33 -9.46 2.46
C THR A 128 -12.54 -10.67 2.06
N HIS A 129 -12.54 -10.98 0.76
CA HIS A 129 -11.62 -11.91 0.14
C HIS A 129 -10.23 -11.31 0.32
N THR A 130 -9.67 -11.44 1.52
CA THR A 130 -8.26 -11.24 1.78
C THR A 130 -7.60 -12.34 0.98
N HIS A 131 -7.13 -11.99 -0.21
CA HIS A 131 -6.07 -12.76 -0.84
C HIS A 131 -5.03 -13.07 0.25
N PRO A 132 -4.47 -14.29 0.31
CA PRO A 132 -3.37 -14.59 1.21
C PRO A 132 -2.22 -13.65 0.86
N ILE A 133 -2.18 -12.50 1.54
CA ILE A 133 -1.21 -11.44 1.31
C ILE A 133 0.08 -11.96 1.92
N ARG A 134 0.98 -12.40 1.05
CA ARG A 134 2.39 -12.74 1.27
C ARG A 134 2.62 -14.23 1.50
N ASP A 135 3.29 -14.83 0.53
CA ASP A 135 4.02 -16.08 0.68
C ASP A 135 4.90 -16.05 1.95
N ASN A 136 5.12 -17.23 2.51
CA ASN A 136 5.71 -17.49 3.83
C ASN A 136 7.15 -16.98 4.05
N ASN A 137 7.73 -16.19 3.14
CA ASN A 137 9.09 -15.67 3.24
C ASN A 137 9.14 -14.13 3.30
N PRO A 138 8.79 -13.52 4.45
CA PRO A 138 8.75 -12.07 4.58
C PRO A 138 10.15 -11.48 4.49
N CYS A 139 10.29 -10.41 3.72
CA CYS A 139 11.55 -9.68 3.64
C CYS A 139 11.94 -9.10 5.02
N GLN A 140 13.16 -9.36 5.47
CA GLN A 140 13.64 -8.91 6.78
C GLN A 140 14.53 -7.66 6.68
N LEU A 141 14.77 -7.15 5.48
CA LEU A 141 15.69 -6.05 5.26
C LEU A 141 15.16 -4.73 5.85
N ARG A 142 16.01 -4.06 6.63
CA ARG A 142 15.79 -2.75 7.21
C ARG A 142 16.97 -1.82 6.94
N ILE A 143 16.64 -0.56 6.70
CA ILE A 143 17.60 0.53 6.55
C ILE A 143 17.38 1.58 7.64
N ARG A 144 18.45 2.32 7.93
CA ARG A 144 18.40 3.52 8.73
C ARG A 144 18.82 4.70 7.86
N VAL A 145 18.02 5.75 7.90
CA VAL A 145 18.25 7.01 7.22
C VAL A 145 18.53 8.04 8.32
N ASP A 146 19.70 8.64 8.29
CA ASP A 146 20.12 9.71 9.20
C ASP A 146 20.27 11.00 8.39
N PHE A 147 19.67 12.09 8.86
CA PHE A 147 19.71 13.39 8.22
C PHE A 147 20.65 14.30 8.99
N ASP A 148 21.61 14.88 8.28
CA ASP A 148 22.47 15.93 8.77
C ASP A 148 22.12 17.22 8.04
N TYR A 149 21.21 18.00 8.62
CA TYR A 149 20.80 19.29 8.08
C TYR A 149 21.88 20.37 8.19
N ALA A 150 22.87 20.21 9.06
CA ALA A 150 23.96 21.18 9.18
C ALA A 150 24.92 21.07 7.99
N VAL A 151 25.19 19.83 7.54
CA VAL A 151 26.05 19.57 6.37
C VAL A 151 25.22 19.46 5.07
N GLY A 152 23.91 19.28 5.17
CA GLY A 152 23.01 19.13 4.02
C GLY A 152 23.03 17.72 3.41
N LEU A 153 23.36 16.70 4.21
CA LEU A 153 23.55 15.33 3.76
C LEU A 153 22.55 14.36 4.40
N VAL A 154 22.29 13.27 3.69
CA VAL A 154 21.47 12.15 4.13
C VAL A 154 22.33 10.88 4.02
N HIS A 155 22.51 10.20 5.14
CA HIS A 155 23.23 8.94 5.21
C HIS A 155 22.26 7.78 5.31
N VAL A 156 22.36 6.82 4.40
CA VAL A 156 21.52 5.65 4.35
C VAL A 156 22.38 4.40 4.48
N ARG A 157 22.04 3.57 5.47
CA ARG A 157 22.79 2.35 5.78
C ARG A 157 21.86 1.20 6.08
N ARG A 158 22.31 -0.01 5.75
CA ARG A 158 21.64 -1.24 6.20
C ARG A 158 21.78 -1.39 7.71
N THR A 159 20.67 -1.75 8.35
CA THR A 159 20.65 -2.12 9.77
C THR A 159 20.72 -3.64 9.94
N THR A 160 20.25 -4.38 8.94
CA THR A 160 20.22 -5.84 8.91
C THR A 160 21.04 -6.35 7.74
N ASP A 161 21.66 -7.52 7.89
CA ASP A 161 22.47 -8.16 6.85
C ASP A 161 21.64 -8.96 5.82
N HIS A 162 20.32 -9.04 6.01
CA HIS A 162 19.45 -9.79 5.09
C HIS A 162 19.33 -9.11 3.72
N MET A 163 19.38 -9.90 2.65
CA MET A 163 19.02 -9.43 1.31
C MET A 163 17.50 -9.46 1.09
N HIS A 164 17.03 -8.73 0.08
CA HIS A 164 15.64 -8.86 -0.37
C HIS A 164 15.36 -10.28 -0.84
N THR A 165 14.20 -10.81 -0.47
CA THR A 165 13.69 -12.14 -0.88
C THR A 165 12.77 -12.05 -2.10
N HIS A 166 12.68 -10.86 -2.70
CA HIS A 166 11.79 -10.50 -3.79
C HIS A 166 12.52 -9.50 -4.71
N THR A 167 11.98 -9.29 -5.89
CA THR A 167 12.49 -8.29 -6.84
C THR A 167 11.85 -6.93 -6.58
N ILE A 168 12.41 -5.89 -7.20
CA ILE A 168 11.78 -4.56 -7.18
C ILE A 168 10.47 -4.55 -7.97
N GLN A 169 10.37 -5.36 -9.03
CA GLN A 169 9.17 -5.49 -9.86
C GLN A 169 8.00 -6.12 -9.08
N ASP A 170 8.26 -7.07 -8.19
CA ASP A 170 7.24 -7.66 -7.31
C ASP A 170 6.58 -6.58 -6.43
N VAL A 171 7.34 -5.55 -6.03
CA VAL A 171 6.79 -4.40 -5.31
C VAL A 171 5.96 -3.53 -6.25
N ASP A 172 6.46 -3.28 -7.45
CA ASP A 172 5.84 -2.41 -8.45
C ASP A 172 4.53 -2.95 -8.97
N GLU A 173 4.34 -4.26 -9.04
CA GLU A 173 3.07 -4.90 -9.40
C GLU A 173 2.00 -4.62 -8.34
N ILE A 174 2.36 -4.66 -7.06
CA ILE A 174 1.43 -4.55 -5.92
C ILE A 174 1.16 -3.11 -5.51
N LYS A 175 2.19 -2.25 -5.49
CA LYS A 175 2.09 -0.87 -4.98
C LYS A 175 2.85 0.09 -5.87
N ARG A 176 2.14 1.09 -6.41
CA ARG A 176 2.75 2.20 -7.16
C ARG A 176 3.55 3.13 -6.24
N SER A 177 4.70 3.59 -6.73
CA SER A 177 5.51 4.63 -6.10
C SER A 177 4.78 5.97 -6.11
N ASP A 178 5.09 6.85 -5.17
CA ASP A 178 4.44 8.17 -5.12
C ASP A 178 4.87 9.06 -6.30
N LEU A 179 6.05 8.80 -6.88
CA LEU A 179 6.48 9.44 -8.13
C LEU A 179 5.50 9.13 -9.27
N VAL A 180 5.24 7.84 -9.53
CA VAL A 180 4.30 7.40 -10.57
C VAL A 180 2.90 7.92 -10.30
N ARG A 181 2.44 7.87 -9.04
CA ARG A 181 1.13 8.44 -8.66
C ARG A 181 1.04 9.93 -8.92
N THR A 182 2.08 10.70 -8.60
CA THR A 182 2.08 12.15 -8.80
C THR A 182 1.96 12.51 -10.27
N VAL A 183 2.66 11.79 -11.16
CA VAL A 183 2.55 11.99 -12.61
C VAL A 183 1.16 11.58 -13.11
N MET A 184 0.65 10.42 -12.68
CA MET A 184 -0.69 9.97 -13.01
C MET A 184 -1.77 10.97 -12.54
N ASP A 185 -1.65 11.51 -11.33
CA ASP A 185 -2.57 12.50 -10.77
C ASP A 185 -2.57 13.79 -11.59
N LYS A 186 -1.41 14.23 -12.09
CA LYS A 186 -1.30 15.39 -12.98
C LYS A 186 -1.98 15.11 -14.33
N GLU A 187 -1.80 13.93 -14.90
CA GLU A 187 -2.46 13.56 -16.16
C GLU A 187 -3.98 13.44 -16.01
N VAL A 188 -4.47 12.92 -14.89
CA VAL A 188 -5.90 12.84 -14.57
C VAL A 188 -6.52 14.22 -14.36
N ALA A 189 -5.76 15.18 -13.83
CA ALA A 189 -6.23 16.53 -13.57
C ALA A 189 -6.28 17.42 -14.82
N LYS A 190 -5.72 16.99 -15.96
CA LYS A 190 -5.83 17.75 -17.22
C LYS A 190 -7.29 17.78 -17.70
N LYS A 191 -7.70 18.90 -18.30
CA LYS A 191 -9.05 19.06 -18.87
C LYS A 191 -9.32 17.96 -19.90
N GLY A 192 -10.51 17.36 -19.83
CA GLY A 192 -10.95 16.28 -20.72
C GLY A 192 -10.93 14.90 -20.06
N LYS A 193 -11.95 14.09 -20.34
CA LYS A 193 -12.08 12.71 -19.83
C LYS A 193 -11.13 11.79 -20.59
N LYS A 194 -9.83 11.80 -20.25
CA LYS A 194 -8.86 10.84 -20.79
C LYS A 194 -9.21 9.41 -20.38
N SER A 195 -9.14 8.48 -21.31
CA SER A 195 -9.22 7.05 -21.06
C SER A 195 -8.01 6.55 -20.25
N TYR A 196 -8.09 5.31 -19.78
CA TYR A 196 -6.96 4.67 -19.10
C TYR A 196 -5.72 4.58 -20.00
N ILE A 197 -5.90 4.23 -21.28
CA ILE A 197 -4.81 4.04 -22.25
C ILE A 197 -4.08 5.37 -22.46
N GLU A 198 -4.80 6.46 -22.68
CA GLU A 198 -4.18 7.79 -22.87
C GLU A 198 -3.41 8.28 -21.65
N ILE A 199 -3.87 7.95 -20.43
CA ILE A 199 -3.15 8.30 -19.20
C ILE A 199 -1.90 7.41 -19.06
N HIS A 200 -2.03 6.12 -19.32
CA HIS A 200 -0.91 5.18 -19.29
C HIS A 200 0.20 5.63 -20.26
N ASP A 201 -0.16 5.88 -21.51
CA ASP A 201 0.81 6.25 -22.56
C ASP A 201 1.47 7.59 -22.26
N ALA A 202 0.72 8.58 -21.76
CA ALA A 202 1.30 9.85 -21.32
C ALA A 202 2.28 9.68 -20.16
N VAL A 203 1.98 8.80 -19.19
CA VAL A 203 2.90 8.52 -18.09
C VAL A 203 4.16 7.80 -18.58
N MET A 204 4.02 6.85 -19.50
CA MET A 204 5.15 6.16 -20.14
C MET A 204 6.03 7.15 -20.92
N GLU A 205 5.42 8.06 -21.69
CA GLU A 205 6.13 9.10 -22.45
C GLU A 205 6.92 10.06 -21.53
N ILE A 206 6.32 10.49 -20.41
CA ILE A 206 6.99 11.38 -19.45
C ILE A 206 8.24 10.73 -18.85
N PHE A 207 8.17 9.43 -18.55
CA PHE A 207 9.30 8.70 -17.98
C PHE A 207 10.30 8.20 -19.04
N GLY A 208 9.88 8.06 -20.29
CA GLY A 208 10.69 7.53 -21.39
C GLY A 208 11.26 6.17 -21.04
N ASP A 209 12.56 5.98 -21.32
CA ASP A 209 13.28 4.71 -21.08
C ASP A 209 13.32 4.29 -19.60
N ALA A 210 13.06 5.21 -18.67
CA ALA A 210 13.04 4.91 -17.24
C ALA A 210 11.70 4.32 -16.77
N ALA A 211 10.65 4.32 -17.60
CA ALA A 211 9.28 4.02 -17.18
C ALA A 211 9.14 2.62 -16.54
N GLU A 212 9.71 1.59 -17.17
CA GLU A 212 9.66 0.22 -16.64
C GLU A 212 10.37 0.10 -15.29
N ARG A 213 11.57 0.70 -15.18
CA ARG A 213 12.39 0.67 -13.96
C ARG A 213 11.81 1.50 -12.82
N LEU A 214 10.90 2.43 -13.11
CA LEU A 214 10.15 3.20 -12.13
C LEU A 214 8.79 2.55 -11.77
N GLY A 215 8.44 1.44 -12.43
CA GLY A 215 7.20 0.69 -12.19
C GLY A 215 5.97 1.28 -12.87
N ALA A 216 6.15 2.17 -13.86
CA ALA A 216 5.04 2.80 -14.58
C ALA A 216 4.26 1.79 -15.46
N GLY A 217 4.93 0.75 -15.98
CA GLY A 217 4.27 -0.29 -16.78
C GLY A 217 3.23 -1.13 -16.02
N PHE A 218 3.19 -1.03 -14.69
CA PHE A 218 2.19 -1.72 -13.87
C PHE A 218 0.94 -0.87 -13.59
N ILE A 219 0.82 0.36 -14.10
CA ILE A 219 -0.39 1.17 -13.89
C ILE A 219 -1.60 0.41 -14.45
N SER A 220 -2.65 0.24 -13.63
CA SER A 220 -3.86 -0.47 -14.05
C SER A 220 -5.03 0.49 -14.27
N ALA A 221 -6.04 0.06 -15.03
CA ALA A 221 -7.29 0.81 -15.21
C ALA A 221 -7.97 1.12 -13.86
N LYS A 222 -7.83 0.21 -12.89
CA LYS A 222 -8.34 0.38 -11.53
C LYS A 222 -7.63 1.51 -10.77
N ASP A 223 -6.31 1.66 -10.96
CA ASP A 223 -5.55 2.75 -10.33
C ASP A 223 -6.04 4.11 -10.84
N VAL A 224 -6.20 4.25 -12.16
CA VAL A 224 -6.72 5.48 -12.79
C VAL A 224 -8.13 5.80 -12.32
N GLN A 225 -9.03 4.80 -12.27
CA GLN A 225 -10.40 4.99 -11.77
C GLN A 225 -10.43 5.43 -10.30
N ASN A 226 -9.58 4.84 -9.46
CA ASN A 226 -9.47 5.23 -8.06
C ASN A 226 -8.97 6.67 -7.92
N THR A 227 -7.95 7.07 -8.67
CA THR A 227 -7.46 8.45 -8.67
C THR A 227 -8.55 9.44 -9.08
N LYS A 228 -9.25 9.18 -10.19
CA LYS A 228 -10.40 10.01 -10.63
C LYS A 228 -11.45 10.16 -9.54
N ARG A 229 -11.84 9.04 -8.91
CA ARG A 229 -12.82 9.03 -7.82
C ARG A 229 -12.35 9.84 -6.61
N MET A 230 -11.08 9.72 -6.23
CA MET A 230 -10.52 10.46 -5.09
C MET A 230 -10.49 11.96 -5.37
N LYS A 231 -10.19 12.38 -6.61
CA LYS A 231 -10.22 13.79 -7.02
C LYS A 231 -11.63 14.37 -7.06
N ALA A 232 -12.59 13.64 -7.62
CA ALA A 232 -14.01 14.04 -7.59
C ALA A 232 -14.52 14.20 -6.15
N LYS A 233 -14.11 13.31 -5.23
CA LYS A 233 -14.47 13.41 -3.81
C LYS A 233 -13.78 14.56 -3.08
N ALA A 234 -12.59 14.97 -3.53
CA ALA A 234 -11.83 16.06 -2.91
C ALA A 234 -12.40 17.44 -3.22
N GLY A 235 -13.46 17.54 -4.05
CA GLY A 235 -14.10 18.81 -4.36
C GLY A 235 -13.11 19.80 -4.96
N VAL A 236 -12.23 19.34 -5.86
CA VAL A 236 -11.53 20.27 -6.74
C VAL A 236 -12.65 20.95 -7.52
N PRO A 237 -12.88 22.27 -7.33
CA PRO A 237 -13.88 22.97 -8.11
C PRO A 237 -13.47 22.81 -9.57
N ASP A 238 -14.42 22.38 -10.40
CA ASP A 238 -14.35 22.76 -11.80
C ASP A 238 -14.47 24.30 -11.78
N GLU A 239 -13.33 24.99 -11.71
CA GLU A 239 -13.27 26.42 -11.99
C GLU A 239 -13.70 26.58 -13.45
N ASP A 240 -14.74 27.41 -13.64
CA ASP A 240 -15.33 27.86 -14.90
C ASP A 240 -16.55 27.06 -15.42
N GLU A 241 -17.66 27.08 -14.67
CA GLU A 241 -19.01 27.19 -15.28
C GLU A 241 -19.27 28.68 -15.57
N ASP A 242 -18.57 29.25 -16.55
CA ASP A 242 -19.07 30.45 -17.24
C ASP A 242 -20.08 29.97 -18.29
N GLU A 243 -21.31 29.72 -17.83
CA GLU A 243 -22.50 29.73 -18.68
C GLU A 243 -22.68 31.16 -19.21
N ASP A 244 -22.05 31.49 -20.34
CA ASP A 244 -22.47 32.63 -21.17
C ASP A 244 -23.75 32.23 -21.91
N ASP A 245 -24.85 32.24 -21.17
CA ASP A 245 -26.22 32.11 -21.67
C ASP A 245 -26.63 33.45 -22.33
N GLY A 246 -25.95 33.77 -23.43
CA GLY A 246 -26.22 34.90 -24.30
C GLY A 246 -27.25 34.54 -25.37
N GLY A 247 -28.51 34.42 -24.97
CA GLY A 247 -29.63 34.09 -25.83
C GLY A 247 -29.82 35.04 -27.03
N GLY A 248 -30.03 34.41 -28.20
CA GLY A 248 -31.09 34.71 -29.16
C GLY A 248 -31.23 36.12 -29.72
N ASN A 249 -30.88 36.30 -30.99
CA ASN A 249 -31.73 37.09 -31.87
C ASN A 249 -31.64 36.56 -33.31
N ASP A 250 -32.59 35.69 -33.67
CA ASP A 250 -32.88 35.33 -35.06
C ASP A 250 -33.44 36.57 -35.77
N VAL A 251 -32.61 37.20 -36.59
CA VAL A 251 -33.05 38.29 -37.47
C VAL A 251 -33.80 37.65 -38.65
N ASN A 252 -35.12 37.68 -38.58
CA ASN A 252 -36.01 37.23 -39.64
C ASN A 252 -35.89 38.18 -40.85
N LEU A 253 -35.15 37.75 -41.87
CA LEU A 253 -34.88 38.50 -43.09
C LEU A 253 -36.00 38.23 -44.12
N ASN A 254 -37.19 38.80 -43.90
CA ASN A 254 -38.26 38.85 -44.89
C ASN A 254 -39.29 39.93 -44.51
N ASP A 255 -38.99 41.20 -44.77
CA ASP A 255 -40.01 42.21 -45.07
C ASP A 255 -39.38 43.54 -45.52
N VAL A 256 -39.03 43.67 -46.81
CA VAL A 256 -39.07 44.95 -47.54
C VAL A 256 -39.43 44.66 -48.98
N ARG A 257 -40.73 44.72 -49.29
CA ARG A 257 -41.21 44.92 -50.65
C ARG A 257 -42.50 45.73 -50.62
N THR A 258 -42.38 47.06 -50.64
CA THR A 258 -43.31 47.97 -51.33
C THR A 258 -42.69 49.35 -51.44
#